data_AF-A0A2K3MHZ4-F1
#
_entry.id   AF-A0A2K3MHZ4-F1
#
_cell.length_a   1.000
_cell.length_b   1.000
_cell.length_c   1.000
_cell.angle_alpha   90.00
_cell.angle_beta   90.00
_cell.angle_gamma   90.00
#
_symmetry.space_group_name_H-M   'P 1'
#
loop_
_entity.id
_entity.type
_entity.pdbx_description
1 polymer ?
#
loop_
_entity_poly.entity_id
_entity_poly.type
_entity_poly.pdbx_seq_one_letter_code
_entity_poly.pdbx_strand_id
1 'polypeptide(L)'
;EINEEALGQALSAAVTCTILAGAGPQRSRVLATLYKDERCSKLKVYPILQKVYLERILRKPEIDAFAEELKPHQKAILPDNFTVLDRAMIEHNLLSASKLYTNISFDELGTLLGIPPPK
;
A
#
# COMPACT_ATOMS: atom_id res chain seq x y z
N GLU A 1 -9.79 -26.04 -18.06
CA GLU A 1 -8.71 -25.78 -17.08
C GLU A 1 -8.58 -24.30 -16.84
N ILE A 2 -8.24 -23.89 -15.62
CA ILE A 2 -7.90 -22.49 -15.32
C ILE A 2 -6.41 -22.32 -15.64
N ASN A 3 -6.08 -21.40 -16.54
CA ASN A 3 -4.70 -21.07 -16.90
C ASN A 3 -3.94 -20.50 -15.67
N GLU A 4 -2.78 -21.06 -15.32
CA GLU A 4 -1.94 -20.59 -14.20
C GLU A 4 -1.55 -19.11 -14.33
N GLU A 5 -1.35 -18.63 -15.55
CA GLU A 5 -1.05 -17.22 -15.81
C GLU A 5 -2.24 -16.33 -15.46
N ALA A 6 -3.45 -16.72 -15.86
CA ALA A 6 -4.67 -15.99 -15.54
C ALA A 6 -4.93 -15.96 -14.03
N LEU A 7 -4.61 -17.05 -13.33
CA LEU A 7 -4.68 -17.11 -11.87
C LEU A 7 -3.68 -16.13 -11.22
N GLY A 8 -2.42 -16.11 -11.69
CA GLY A 8 -1.40 -15.18 -11.20
C GLY A 8 -1.78 -13.71 -11.42
N GLN A 9 -2.36 -13.39 -12.58
CA GLN A 9 -2.86 -12.05 -12.89
C GLN A 9 -4.03 -11.65 -11.97
N ALA A 10 -4.98 -12.55 -11.72
CA ALA A 10 -6.10 -12.31 -10.81
C ALA A 10 -5.61 -12.07 -9.37
N LEU A 11 -4.65 -12.85 -8.91
CA LEU A 11 -4.07 -12.70 -7.57
C LEU A 11 -3.28 -11.39 -7.43
N SER A 12 -2.50 -11.03 -8.44
CA SER A 12 -1.80 -9.73 -8.50
C SER A 12 -2.79 -8.57 -8.45
N ALA A 13 -3.89 -8.63 -9.21
CA ALA A 13 -4.93 -7.62 -9.17
C ALA A 13 -5.60 -7.53 -7.79
N ALA A 14 -5.88 -8.67 -7.13
CA ALA A 14 -6.44 -8.68 -5.79
C ALA A 14 -5.49 -8.03 -4.75
N VAL A 15 -4.19 -8.30 -4.84
CA VAL A 15 -3.17 -7.65 -4.01
C VAL A 15 -3.15 -6.15 -4.25
N THR A 16 -3.08 -5.71 -5.51
CA THR A 16 -3.06 -4.28 -5.86
C THR A 16 -4.30 -3.56 -5.36
N CYS A 17 -5.50 -4.10 -5.60
CA CYS A 17 -6.76 -3.50 -5.13
C CYS A 17 -6.81 -3.42 -3.60
N THR A 18 -6.29 -4.43 -2.89
CA THR A 18 -6.25 -4.43 -1.42
C THR A 18 -5.28 -3.38 -0.88
N ILE A 19 -4.12 -3.19 -1.52
CA ILE A 19 -3.14 -2.18 -1.12
C ILE A 19 -3.70 -0.77 -1.31
N LEU A 20 -4.38 -0.52 -2.45
CA LEU A 20 -4.99 0.77 -2.79
C LEU A 20 -6.27 1.10 -2.00
N ALA A 21 -6.88 0.11 -1.35
CA ALA A 21 -8.03 0.36 -0.48
C ALA A 21 -7.61 1.19 0.75
N GLY A 22 -8.54 2.03 1.25
CA GLY A 22 -8.33 2.81 2.47
C GLY A 22 -8.06 1.93 3.69
N ALA A 23 -7.33 2.47 4.67
CA ALA A 23 -6.96 1.72 5.87
C ALA A 23 -8.21 1.34 6.70
N GLY A 24 -8.32 0.08 7.12
CA GLY A 24 -9.44 -0.36 7.97
C GLY A 24 -9.54 -1.88 8.17
N PRO A 25 -10.46 -2.35 9.04
CA PRO A 25 -10.54 -3.75 9.45
C PRO A 25 -10.78 -4.73 8.29
N GLN A 26 -11.57 -4.32 7.29
CA GLN A 26 -11.81 -5.15 6.11
C GLN A 26 -10.54 -5.36 5.29
N ARG A 27 -9.81 -4.27 5.02
CA ARG A 27 -8.52 -4.31 4.32
C ARG A 27 -7.52 -5.19 5.06
N SER A 28 -7.40 -5.05 6.38
CA SER A 28 -6.49 -5.87 7.20
C SER A 28 -6.80 -7.36 7.11
N ARG A 29 -8.09 -7.75 7.08
CA ARG A 29 -8.48 -9.16 6.90
C ARG A 29 -8.05 -9.70 5.54
N VAL A 30 -8.28 -8.93 4.47
CA VAL A 30 -7.91 -9.36 3.10
C VAL A 30 -6.39 -9.44 2.94
N LEU A 31 -5.64 -8.48 3.48
CA LEU A 31 -4.17 -8.52 3.53
C LEU A 31 -3.66 -9.79 4.22
N ALA A 32 -4.28 -10.18 5.34
CA ALA A 32 -3.90 -11.40 6.04
C ALA A 32 -4.14 -12.66 5.21
N THR A 33 -5.27 -12.72 4.49
CA THR A 33 -5.57 -13.83 3.57
C THR A 33 -4.55 -13.90 2.43
N LEU A 34 -4.26 -12.76 1.79
CA LEU A 34 -3.32 -12.70 0.66
C LEU A 34 -1.88 -12.99 1.10
N TYR A 35 -1.45 -12.50 2.26
CA TYR A 35 -0.10 -12.75 2.77
C TYR A 35 0.14 -14.23 3.10
N LYS A 36 -0.88 -14.92 3.63
CA LYS A 36 -0.81 -16.37 3.96
C LYS A 36 -0.96 -17.28 2.74
N ASP A 37 -1.36 -16.74 1.59
CA ASP A 37 -1.44 -17.49 0.35
C ASP A 37 -0.04 -17.64 -0.26
N GLU A 38 0.53 -18.84 -0.24
CA GLU A 38 1.87 -19.10 -0.75
C GLU A 38 2.04 -18.70 -2.23
N ARG A 39 0.96 -18.69 -3.01
CA ARG A 39 1.01 -18.26 -4.42
C ARG A 39 1.36 -16.79 -4.55
N CYS A 40 1.00 -15.97 -3.56
CA CYS A 40 1.35 -14.56 -3.53
C CYS A 40 2.86 -14.35 -3.44
N SER A 41 3.62 -15.26 -2.82
CA SER A 41 5.08 -15.13 -2.66
C SER A 41 5.86 -15.06 -3.99
N LYS A 42 5.26 -15.57 -5.06
CA LYS A 42 5.82 -15.56 -6.42
C LYS A 42 5.50 -14.29 -7.20
N LEU A 43 4.61 -13.43 -6.69
CA LEU A 43 4.18 -12.21 -7.37
C LEU A 43 5.18 -11.09 -7.18
N LYS A 44 5.38 -10.28 -8.23
CA LYS A 44 6.22 -9.07 -8.17
C LYS A 44 5.76 -8.08 -7.08
N VAL A 45 4.45 -8.03 -6.80
CA VAL A 45 3.83 -7.16 -5.79
C VAL A 45 3.96 -7.69 -4.35
N TYR A 46 4.54 -8.88 -4.15
CA TYR A 46 4.67 -9.48 -2.82
C TYR A 46 5.48 -8.66 -1.80
N PRO A 47 6.61 -8.03 -2.15
CA PRO A 47 7.40 -7.28 -1.18
C PRO A 47 6.60 -6.14 -0.51
N ILE A 48 5.80 -5.41 -1.29
CA ILE A 48 4.94 -4.36 -0.73
C ILE A 48 3.76 -4.94 0.04
N LEU A 49 3.15 -6.05 -0.41
CA LEU A 49 2.13 -6.77 0.35
C LEU A 49 2.63 -7.15 1.74
N GLN A 50 3.82 -7.72 1.83
CA GLN A 50 4.43 -8.11 3.09
C GLN A 50 4.65 -6.91 4.01
N LYS A 51 5.14 -5.78 3.48
CA LYS A 51 5.34 -4.57 4.28
C LYS A 51 4.02 -3.98 4.77
N VAL A 52 3.01 -3.93 3.91
CA VAL A 52 1.67 -3.43 4.27
C VAL A 52 1.03 -4.34 5.33
N TYR A 53 1.09 -5.65 5.15
CA TYR A 53 0.53 -6.60 6.12
C TYR A 53 1.23 -6.56 7.48
N LEU A 54 2.55 -6.46 7.49
CA LEU A 54 3.36 -6.35 8.72
C LEU A 54 3.37 -4.94 9.30
N GLU A 55 2.54 -4.02 8.78
CA GLU A 55 2.39 -2.65 9.27
C GLU A 55 3.72 -1.90 9.35
N ARG A 56 4.58 -2.14 8.36
CA ARG A 56 5.86 -1.44 8.24
C ARG A 56 5.64 -0.11 7.52
N ILE A 57 6.40 0.90 7.93
CA ILE A 57 6.46 2.19 7.23
C ILE A 57 7.03 1.96 5.81
N LEU A 58 6.29 2.42 4.81
CA LEU A 58 6.67 2.39 3.40
C LEU A 58 7.41 3.67 3.04
N ARG A 59 8.61 3.53 2.49
CA ARG A 59 9.41 4.68 2.06
C ARG A 59 9.10 5.06 0.62
N LYS A 60 9.36 6.33 0.28
CA LYS A 60 9.09 6.90 -1.05
C LYS A 60 9.58 6.06 -2.24
N PRO A 61 10.83 5.52 -2.25
CA PRO A 61 11.28 4.68 -3.37
C PRO A 61 10.44 3.42 -3.61
N GLU A 62 9.85 2.87 -2.55
CA GLU A 62 9.04 1.66 -2.63
C GLU A 62 7.63 1.96 -3.13
N ILE A 63 7.09 3.10 -2.69
CA ILE A 63 5.81 3.63 -3.16
C ILE A 63 5.92 3.96 -4.64
N ASP A 64 7.02 4.61 -5.06
CA ASP A 64 7.26 4.97 -6.46
C ASP A 64 7.43 3.72 -7.34
N ALA A 65 8.19 2.72 -6.89
CA ALA A 65 8.32 1.46 -7.61
C ALA A 65 6.97 0.74 -7.77
N PHE A 66 6.10 0.76 -6.75
CA PHE A 66 4.76 0.20 -6.86
C PHE A 66 3.85 1.03 -7.77
N ALA A 67 3.98 2.36 -7.74
CA ALA A 67 3.23 3.27 -8.59
C ALA A 67 3.52 3.00 -10.08
N GLU A 68 4.76 2.71 -10.46
CA GLU A 68 5.11 2.40 -11.85
C GLU A 68 4.42 1.14 -12.39
N GLU A 69 4.11 0.17 -11.53
CA GLU A 69 3.40 -1.06 -11.89
C GLU A 69 1.87 -0.87 -11.99
N LEU A 70 1.33 0.29 -11.56
CA LEU A 70 -0.10 0.57 -11.61
C LEU A 70 -0.59 0.92 -13.02
N LYS A 71 -1.78 0.43 -13.35
CA LYS A 71 -2.48 0.79 -14.60
C LYS A 71 -2.94 2.26 -14.55
N PRO A 72 -3.14 2.93 -15.70
CA PRO A 72 -3.56 4.33 -15.73
C PRO A 72 -4.83 4.63 -14.91
N HIS A 73 -5.84 3.75 -14.95
CA HIS A 73 -7.07 3.93 -14.17
C HIS A 73 -6.87 3.77 -12.64
N GLN A 74 -5.77 3.14 -12.21
CA GLN A 74 -5.42 2.98 -10.80
C GLN A 74 -4.61 4.17 -10.27
N LYS A 75 -4.15 5.08 -11.15
CA LYS A 75 -3.46 6.33 -10.81
C LYS A 75 -4.43 7.52 -10.74
N ALA A 76 -5.68 7.27 -10.36
CA ALA A 76 -6.72 8.29 -10.31
C ALA A 76 -6.34 9.40 -9.33
N ILE A 77 -6.44 10.64 -9.79
CA ILE A 77 -6.23 11.86 -9.00
C ILE A 77 -7.54 12.23 -8.32
N LEU A 78 -7.48 12.49 -7.02
CA LEU A 78 -8.58 12.90 -6.15
C LEU A 78 -8.69 14.44 -6.12
N PRO A 79 -9.79 15.02 -5.58
CA PRO A 79 -9.99 16.47 -5.54
C PRO A 79 -8.91 17.28 -4.80
N ASP A 80 -8.13 16.62 -3.95
CA ASP A 80 -7.01 17.19 -3.20
C ASP A 80 -5.66 17.10 -3.95
N ASN A 81 -5.69 16.74 -5.25
CA ASN A 81 -4.53 16.50 -6.12
C ASN A 81 -3.62 15.33 -5.70
N PHE A 82 -4.03 14.51 -4.73
CA PHE A 82 -3.36 13.26 -4.41
C PHE A 82 -3.88 12.13 -5.29
N THR A 83 -3.05 11.13 -5.57
CA THR A 83 -3.55 9.88 -6.15
C THR A 83 -4.22 9.00 -5.08
N VAL A 84 -5.04 8.05 -5.51
CA VAL A 84 -5.57 7.00 -4.61
C VAL A 84 -4.45 6.23 -3.89
N LEU A 85 -3.30 6.06 -4.55
CA LEU A 85 -2.13 5.44 -3.93
C LEU A 85 -1.55 6.33 -2.82
N ASP A 86 -1.33 7.61 -3.09
CA ASP A 86 -0.76 8.53 -2.09
C ASP A 86 -1.59 8.54 -0.81
N ARG A 87 -2.92 8.60 -0.96
CA ARG A 87 -3.84 8.59 0.18
C ARG A 87 -3.76 7.28 0.97
N ALA A 88 -3.78 6.14 0.28
CA ALA A 88 -3.66 4.83 0.92
C ALA A 88 -2.31 4.67 1.67
N MET A 89 -1.22 5.20 1.11
CA MET A 89 0.11 5.11 1.73
C MET A 89 0.26 6.06 2.91
N ILE A 90 -0.29 7.27 2.84
CA ILE A 90 -0.32 8.23 3.95
C ILE A 90 -1.10 7.64 5.13
N GLU A 91 -2.32 7.13 4.90
CA GLU A 91 -3.14 6.50 5.94
C GLU A 91 -2.44 5.30 6.58
N HIS A 92 -1.83 4.44 5.76
CA HIS A 92 -1.07 3.27 6.21
C HIS A 92 0.14 3.66 7.06
N ASN A 93 0.96 4.61 6.59
CA ASN A 93 2.15 5.04 7.31
C ASN A 93 1.80 5.77 8.60
N LEU A 94 0.71 6.54 8.63
CA LEU A 94 0.23 7.20 9.85
C LEU A 94 -0.20 6.17 10.90
N LEU A 95 -0.96 5.15 10.50
CA LEU A 95 -1.32 4.04 11.40
C LEU A 95 -0.07 3.30 11.89
N SER A 96 0.88 3.02 11.01
CA SER A 96 2.14 2.35 11.36
C SER A 96 2.97 3.19 12.35
N ALA A 97 3.07 4.50 12.14
CA ALA A 97 3.77 5.43 13.02
C ALA A 97 3.12 5.47 14.41
N SER A 98 1.78 5.45 14.50
CA SER A 98 1.06 5.46 15.78
C SER A 98 1.37 4.25 16.69
N LYS A 99 1.86 3.15 16.10
CA LYS A 99 2.26 1.92 16.82
C LYS A 99 3.73 1.93 17.22
N LEU A 100 4.55 2.75 16.55
CA LEU A 100 6.00 2.81 16.75
C LEU A 100 6.41 3.97 17.66
N TYR A 101 5.71 5.09 17.59
CA TYR A 101 6.03 6.31 18.31
C TYR A 101 4.99 6.57 19.40
N THR A 102 5.45 6.86 20.62
CA THR A 102 4.56 7.38 21.68
C THR A 102 4.17 8.83 21.39
N ASN A 103 5.09 9.59 20.79
CA ASN A 103 4.90 10.95 20.32
C ASN A 103 5.90 11.21 19.17
N ILE A 104 5.57 12.15 18.29
CA ILE A 104 6.37 12.57 17.14
C ILE A 104 5.99 14.01 16.80
N SER A 105 6.94 14.84 16.39
CA SER A 105 6.64 16.21 15.93
C SER A 105 5.93 16.17 14.57
N PHE A 106 5.19 17.24 14.22
CA PHE A 106 4.54 17.32 12.91
C PHE A 106 5.57 17.37 11.76
N ASP A 107 6.73 17.99 11.97
CA ASP A 107 7.78 18.09 10.95
C ASP A 107 8.40 16.72 10.64
N GLU A 108 8.70 15.93 11.67
CA GLU A 108 9.22 14.57 11.51
C GLU A 108 8.15 13.64 10.93
N LEU A 109 6.90 13.77 11.38
CA LEU A 109 5.78 13.00 10.83
C LEU A 109 5.55 13.34 9.35
N GLY A 110 5.56 14.61 8.98
CA GLY A 110 5.46 15.04 7.58
C GLY A 110 6.56 14.44 6.71
N THR A 111 7.80 14.50 7.19
CA THR A 111 8.96 13.87 6.53
C THR A 111 8.78 12.36 6.38
N LEU A 112 8.29 11.67 7.42
CA LEU A 112 8.05 10.24 7.42
C LEU A 112 6.95 9.82 6.43
N LEU A 113 5.90 10.63 6.33
CA LEU A 113 4.76 10.39 5.44
C LEU A 113 5.02 10.85 4.00
N GLY A 114 6.10 11.60 3.74
CA GLY A 114 6.38 12.21 2.44
C GLY A 114 5.44 13.37 2.11
N ILE A 115 4.89 14.04 3.13
CA ILE A 115 3.97 15.18 2.98
C ILE A 115 4.79 16.47 3.13
N PRO A 116 4.70 17.41 2.17
CA PRO A 116 5.39 18.69 2.29
C PRO A 116 4.79 19.52 3.44
N PRO A 117 5.59 20.37 4.10
CA PRO A 117 5.08 21.26 5.14
C PRO A 117 3.99 22.19 4.58
N PRO A 118 2.98 22.57 5.40
CA PRO A 118 2.01 23.58 5.00
C PRO A 118 2.74 24.89 4.64
N LYS A 119 2.30 25.52 3.55
CA LYS A 119 2.79 26.84 3.11
C LYS A 119 2.34 27.94 4.04
#